data_AF-A0A944S0M6-F1
#
_entry.id   AF-A0A944S0M6-F1
#
_cell.length_a   1.000
_cell.length_b   1.000
_cell.length_c   1.000
_cell.angle_alpha   90.00
_cell.angle_beta   90.00
_cell.angle_gamma   90.00
#
_symmetry.space_group_name_H-M   'P 1'
#
loop_
_entity.id
_entity.type
_entity.pdbx_description
1 polymer ?
#
loop_
_entity_poly.entity_id
_entity_poly.type
_entity_poly.pdbx_seq_one_letter_code
_entity_poly.pdbx_strand_id
1 'polypeptide(L)'
;MDIATIVGLIATVTVLMVGIGSNLSTMLDAPSAIIVVGGTLASLLVSFPLKDIVGPMLACKVYVFIPPKQMTPEVERNLSVGIEIFRRAGTYASAFGWVGVLVGLAIMSRHGALYDLERLGPGFSICILTALYGTVLHYLVFVPIRTKLSRIQADLAIQAS
;
A
#
# COMPACT_ATOMS: atom_id res chain seq x y z
N MET A 1 20.53 -2.92 -1.66
CA MET A 1 19.23 -3.46 -2.13
C MET A 1 19.56 -4.57 -3.10
N ASP A 2 18.92 -5.74 -2.98
CA ASP A 2 19.16 -6.83 -3.93
C ASP A 2 18.73 -6.41 -5.33
N ILE A 3 19.58 -6.72 -6.32
CA ILE A 3 19.37 -6.37 -7.72
C ILE A 3 18.01 -6.91 -8.19
N ALA A 4 17.63 -8.12 -7.77
CA ALA A 4 16.34 -8.72 -8.10
C ALA A 4 15.14 -7.90 -7.60
N THR A 5 15.20 -7.28 -6.41
CA THR A 5 14.11 -6.45 -5.89
C THR A 5 14.01 -5.12 -6.64
N ILE A 6 15.16 -4.51 -6.97
CA ILE A 6 15.17 -3.26 -7.75
C ILE A 6 14.65 -3.52 -9.16
N VAL A 7 15.18 -4.55 -9.84
CA VAL A 7 14.77 -4.93 -11.19
C VAL A 7 13.30 -5.32 -11.22
N GLY A 8 12.83 -6.11 -10.24
CA GLY A 8 11.42 -6.48 -10.12
C GLY A 8 10.51 -5.27 -9.96
N LEU A 9 10.85 -4.33 -9.05
CA LEU A 9 10.06 -3.12 -8.85
C LEU A 9 10.03 -2.24 -10.11
N ILE A 10 11.18 -2.04 -10.76
CA ILE A 10 11.26 -1.27 -12.01
C ILE A 10 10.46 -1.96 -13.12
N ALA A 11 10.54 -3.28 -13.23
CA ALA A 11 9.79 -4.03 -14.23
C ALA A 11 8.28 -3.88 -14.01
N THR A 12 7.79 -4.02 -12.77
CA THR A 12 6.37 -3.83 -12.45
C THR A 12 5.90 -2.41 -12.75
N VAL A 13 6.68 -1.39 -12.37
CA VAL A 13 6.34 0.01 -12.68
C VAL A 13 6.35 0.25 -14.18
N THR A 14 7.34 -0.27 -14.91
CA THR A 14 7.44 -0.12 -16.37
C THR A 14 6.23 -0.75 -17.08
N VAL A 15 5.84 -1.97 -16.70
CA VAL A 15 4.65 -2.63 -17.26
C VAL A 15 3.38 -1.81 -17.00
N LEU A 16 3.25 -1.23 -15.81
CA LEU A 16 2.15 -0.32 -15.47
C LEU A 16 2.17 0.94 -16.35
N MET A 17 3.33 1.61 -16.49
CA MET A 17 3.45 2.84 -17.28
C MET A 17 3.20 2.59 -18.77
N VAL A 18 3.68 1.47 -19.32
CA VAL A 18 3.39 1.07 -20.71
C VAL A 18 1.90 0.78 -20.89
N GLY A 19 1.26 0.12 -19.91
CA GLY A 19 -0.18 -0.18 -19.95
C GLY A 19 -1.06 1.07 -19.86
N ILE A 20 -0.62 2.10 -19.14
CA ILE A 20 -1.34 3.38 -19.00
C ILE A 20 -1.19 4.27 -20.24
N GLY A 21 -0.09 4.11 -21.00
CA GLY A 21 0.21 4.93 -22.16
C GLY A 21 0.45 6.40 -21.77
N SER A 22 -0.02 7.34 -22.59
CA SER A 22 0.23 8.78 -22.41
C SER A 22 -0.70 9.48 -21.41
N ASN A 23 -1.70 8.78 -20.87
CA ASN A 23 -2.82 9.40 -20.13
C ASN A 23 -2.63 9.33 -18.61
N LEU A 24 -1.40 9.49 -18.12
CA LEU A 24 -1.13 9.41 -16.68
C LEU A 24 -1.89 10.49 -15.87
N SER A 25 -2.10 11.67 -16.44
CA SER A 25 -2.82 12.77 -15.79
C SER A 25 -4.31 12.48 -15.59
N THR A 26 -4.95 11.72 -16.48
CA THR A 26 -6.37 11.37 -16.35
C THR A 26 -6.61 10.31 -15.28
N MET A 27 -5.55 9.62 -14.87
CA MET A 27 -5.61 8.63 -13.81
C MET A 27 -5.36 9.22 -12.44
N LEU A 28 -5.00 10.50 -12.29
CA LEU A 28 -4.78 11.16 -11.01
C LEU A 28 -6.05 11.86 -10.54
N ASP A 29 -6.86 11.13 -9.77
CA ASP A 29 -8.09 11.62 -9.17
C ASP A 29 -7.91 11.79 -7.65
N ALA A 30 -8.01 13.04 -7.19
CA ALA A 30 -7.80 13.38 -5.79
C ALA A 30 -8.80 12.69 -4.84
N PRO A 31 -10.12 12.66 -5.11
CA PRO A 31 -11.08 11.90 -4.29
C PRO A 31 -10.69 10.43 -4.12
N SER A 32 -10.35 9.74 -5.22
CA SER A 32 -9.97 8.33 -5.19
C SER A 32 -8.69 8.10 -4.37
N ALA A 33 -7.70 8.99 -4.51
CA ALA A 33 -6.45 8.92 -3.74
C ALA A 33 -6.69 9.13 -2.25
N ILE A 34 -7.55 10.09 -1.87
CA ILE A 34 -7.90 10.39 -0.48
C ILE A 34 -8.62 9.20 0.16
N ILE A 35 -9.55 8.54 -0.55
CA ILE A 35 -10.25 7.35 -0.01
C ILE A 35 -9.26 6.25 0.32
N VAL A 36 -8.33 5.93 -0.58
CA VAL A 36 -7.38 4.84 -0.40
C VAL A 36 -6.30 5.20 0.61
N VAL A 37 -5.59 6.31 0.40
CA VAL A 37 -4.46 6.70 1.26
C VAL A 37 -4.96 7.15 2.63
N GLY A 38 -5.98 8.01 2.67
CA GLY A 38 -6.58 8.50 3.90
C GLY A 38 -7.25 7.38 4.69
N GLY A 39 -7.99 6.49 4.01
CA GLY A 39 -8.58 5.31 4.64
C GLY A 39 -7.52 4.38 5.24
N THR A 40 -6.47 4.06 4.48
CA THR A 40 -5.36 3.22 4.95
C THR A 40 -4.69 3.82 6.18
N LEU A 41 -4.38 5.11 6.15
CA LEU A 41 -3.74 5.80 7.27
C LEU A 41 -4.65 5.86 8.49
N ALA A 42 -5.94 6.20 8.30
CA ALA A 42 -6.92 6.23 9.39
C ALA A 42 -7.09 4.85 10.04
N SER A 43 -7.20 3.78 9.25
CA SER A 43 -7.30 2.41 9.79
C SER A 43 -6.02 1.96 10.49
N LEU A 44 -4.85 2.42 10.06
CA LEU A 44 -3.62 2.18 10.82
C LEU A 44 -3.64 2.89 12.17
N LEU A 45 -4.09 4.14 12.24
CA LEU A 45 -4.21 4.89 13.49
C LEU A 45 -5.25 4.27 14.45
N VAL A 46 -6.30 3.65 13.93
CA VAL A 46 -7.28 2.89 14.73
C VAL A 46 -6.68 1.58 15.26
N SER A 47 -5.83 0.94 14.46
CA SER A 47 -5.30 -0.39 14.78
C SER A 47 -4.06 -0.34 15.66
N PHE A 48 -3.30 0.76 15.62
CA PHE A 48 -2.05 0.92 16.33
C PHE A 48 -2.00 2.27 17.05
N PRO A 49 -1.61 2.32 18.32
CA PRO A 49 -1.38 3.60 19.00
C PRO A 49 -0.16 4.31 18.40
N LEU A 50 -0.20 5.66 18.33
CA LEU A 50 0.84 6.49 17.68
C LEU A 50 2.28 6.19 18.14
N LYS A 51 2.45 5.82 19.41
CA LYS A 51 3.74 5.44 20.00
C LYS A 51 4.36 4.19 19.36
N ASP A 52 3.52 3.25 18.91
CA ASP A 52 3.96 2.00 18.28
C ASP A 52 4.11 2.15 16.76
N ILE A 53 3.66 3.27 16.18
CA ILE A 53 3.82 3.57 14.75
C ILE A 53 5.16 4.28 14.50
N VAL A 54 5.43 5.38 15.20
CA VAL A 54 6.53 6.29 14.83
C VAL A 54 7.90 5.65 14.96
N GLY A 55 8.17 4.96 16.07
CA GLY A 55 9.48 4.32 16.32
C GLY A 55 9.78 3.18 15.33
N PRO A 56 8.94 2.14 15.26
CA PRO A 56 9.13 1.03 14.34
C PRO A 56 9.12 1.44 12.86
N MET A 57 8.31 2.44 12.47
CA MET A 57 8.27 2.91 11.09
C MET A 57 9.55 3.65 10.66
N LEU A 58 10.15 4.44 11.57
CA LEU A 58 11.46 5.06 11.34
C LEU A 58 12.58 4.01 11.33
N ALA A 59 12.57 3.08 12.28
CA ALA A 59 13.55 2.00 12.35
C ALA A 59 13.49 1.10 11.10
N CYS A 60 12.29 0.77 10.61
CA CYS A 60 12.12 -0.01 9.39
C CYS A 60 12.70 0.68 8.15
N LYS A 61 12.57 2.01 8.04
CA LYS A 61 13.19 2.76 6.94
C LYS A 61 14.71 2.60 6.97
N VAL A 62 15.33 2.66 8.15
CA VAL A 62 16.77 2.44 8.31
C VAL A 62 17.12 0.98 7.99
N TYR A 63 16.39 0.00 8.54
CA TYR A 63 16.67 -1.43 8.34
C TYR A 63 16.54 -1.89 6.89
N VAL A 64 15.67 -1.24 6.11
CA VAL A 64 15.57 -1.49 4.66
C VAL A 64 16.86 -1.11 3.93
N PHE A 65 17.60 -0.10 4.39
CA PHE A 65 18.87 0.33 3.78
C PHE A 65 20.11 -0.27 4.46
N ILE A 66 20.10 -0.37 5.78
CA ILE A 66 21.19 -0.84 6.63
C ILE A 66 20.62 -1.92 7.56
N PRO A 67 20.68 -3.20 7.16
CA PRO A 67 20.17 -4.29 8.00
C PRO A 67 21.01 -4.38 9.29
N PRO A 68 20.37 -4.55 10.47
CA PRO A 68 21.11 -4.79 11.71
C PRO A 68 21.90 -6.11 11.61
N LYS A 69 23.00 -6.22 12.35
CA LYS A 69 23.91 -7.38 12.33
C LYS A 69 23.63 -8.42 13.43
N GLN A 70 22.82 -8.07 14.43
CA GLN A 70 22.58 -8.91 15.60
C GLN A 70 21.14 -8.74 16.10
N MET A 71 20.56 -9.86 16.55
CA MET A 71 19.21 -9.92 17.09
C MET A 71 19.22 -9.44 18.54
N THR A 72 19.11 -8.12 18.76
CA THR A 72 18.85 -7.57 20.09
C THR A 72 17.34 -7.55 20.38
N PRO A 73 16.90 -7.61 21.65
CA PRO A 73 15.47 -7.60 21.99
C PRO A 73 14.72 -6.37 21.45
N GLU A 74 15.41 -5.23 21.35
CA GLU A 74 14.87 -4.00 20.78
C GLU A 74 14.71 -4.10 19.25
N VAL A 75 15.69 -4.68 18.55
CA VAL A 75 15.64 -4.92 17.10
C VAL A 75 14.53 -5.89 16.74
N GLU A 76 14.37 -6.98 17.51
CA GLU A 76 13.31 -7.96 17.30
C GLU A 76 11.91 -7.34 17.48
N ARG A 77 11.72 -6.52 18.52
CA ARG A 77 10.47 -5.79 18.73
C ARG A 77 10.19 -4.82 17.58
N ASN A 78 11.19 -4.05 17.15
CA ASN A 78 11.01 -3.08 16.06
C ASN A 78 10.72 -3.75 14.72
N LEU A 79 11.36 -4.89 14.43
CA LEU A 79 11.10 -5.69 13.22
C LEU A 79 9.70 -6.31 13.25
N SER A 80 9.32 -6.97 14.34
CA SER A 80 8.01 -7.63 14.45
C SER A 80 6.85 -6.63 14.34
N VAL A 81 6.93 -5.51 15.06
CA VAL A 81 5.91 -4.44 14.99
C VAL A 81 5.91 -3.80 13.60
N GLY A 82 7.09 -3.52 13.03
CA GLY A 82 7.22 -2.96 11.70
C GLY A 82 6.63 -3.84 10.59
N ILE A 83 6.94 -5.14 10.60
CA ILE A 83 6.37 -6.13 9.68
C ILE A 83 4.85 -6.14 9.77
N GLU A 84 4.31 -6.14 10.99
CA GLU A 84 2.86 -6.15 11.22
C GLU A 84 2.19 -4.86 10.73
N ILE A 85 2.81 -3.70 10.95
CA ILE A 85 2.31 -2.41 10.42
C ILE A 85 2.25 -2.45 8.89
N PHE A 86 3.33 -2.82 8.20
CA PHE A 86 3.34 -2.87 6.74
C PHE A 86 2.39 -3.95 6.18
N ARG A 87 2.24 -5.07 6.90
CA ARG A 87 1.26 -6.10 6.54
C ARG A 87 -0.17 -5.55 6.60
N ARG A 88 -0.54 -4.91 7.73
CA ARG A 88 -1.85 -4.29 7.93
C ARG A 88 -2.10 -3.16 6.95
N ALA A 89 -1.12 -2.30 6.72
CA ALA A 89 -1.19 -1.22 5.74
C ALA A 89 -1.52 -1.76 4.34
N GLY A 90 -0.86 -2.85 3.93
CA GLY A 90 -1.17 -3.57 2.69
C GLY A 90 -2.61 -4.05 2.62
N THR A 91 -3.07 -4.74 3.66
CA THR A 91 -4.45 -5.23 3.72
C THR A 91 -5.47 -4.09 3.70
N TYR A 92 -5.24 -3.00 4.45
CA TYR A 92 -6.13 -1.85 4.47
C TYR A 92 -6.15 -1.12 3.13
N ALA A 93 -5.01 -0.88 2.48
CA ALA A 93 -4.97 -0.26 1.15
C ALA A 93 -5.81 -1.02 0.13
N SER A 94 -5.69 -2.35 0.11
CA SER A 94 -6.52 -3.18 -0.76
C SER A 94 -7.99 -3.17 -0.36
N ALA A 95 -8.30 -3.14 0.94
CA ALA A 95 -9.68 -3.09 1.42
C ALA A 95 -10.36 -1.75 1.07
N PHE A 96 -9.68 -0.62 1.23
CA PHE A 96 -10.22 0.68 0.82
C PHE A 96 -10.37 0.83 -0.69
N GLY A 97 -9.59 0.09 -1.48
CA GLY A 97 -9.86 -0.04 -2.92
C GLY A 97 -11.25 -0.61 -3.19
N TRP A 98 -11.66 -1.65 -2.46
CA TRP A 98 -13.02 -2.21 -2.55
C TRP A 98 -14.08 -1.27 -1.96
N VAL A 99 -13.80 -0.56 -0.88
CA VAL A 99 -14.71 0.48 -0.35
C VAL A 99 -14.96 1.56 -1.40
N GLY A 100 -13.94 2.00 -2.12
CA GLY A 100 -14.08 3.01 -3.17
C GLY A 100 -14.94 2.52 -4.36
N VAL A 101 -14.85 1.24 -4.72
CA VAL A 101 -15.79 0.62 -5.68
C VAL A 101 -17.23 0.74 -5.19
N LEU A 102 -17.49 0.44 -3.91
CA LEU A 102 -18.83 0.57 -3.36
C LEU A 102 -19.32 2.03 -3.34
N VAL A 103 -18.44 2.99 -3.04
CA VAL A 103 -18.76 4.43 -3.08
C VAL A 103 -19.13 4.86 -4.50
N GLY A 104 -18.34 4.48 -5.51
CA GLY A 104 -18.62 4.81 -6.90
C GLY A 104 -19.94 4.19 -7.39
N LEU A 105 -20.21 2.92 -7.04
CA LEU A 105 -21.48 2.27 -7.33
C LEU A 105 -22.68 2.95 -6.63
N ALA A 106 -22.50 3.39 -5.39
CA ALA A 106 -23.52 4.13 -4.65
C ALA A 106 -23.82 5.49 -5.32
N ILE A 107 -22.79 6.19 -5.82
CA ILE A 107 -22.95 7.44 -6.57
C ILE A 107 -23.72 7.18 -7.87
N MET A 108 -23.36 6.15 -8.64
CA MET A 108 -24.09 5.79 -9.86
C MET A 108 -25.56 5.47 -9.60
N SER A 109 -25.85 4.71 -8.53
CA SER A 109 -27.20 4.28 -8.18
C SER A 109 -28.12 5.46 -7.83
N ARG A 110 -27.57 6.53 -7.25
CA ARG A 110 -28.33 7.74 -6.89
C ARG A 110 -28.71 8.62 -8.07
N HIS A 111 -28.01 8.52 -9.21
CA HIS A 111 -28.22 9.40 -10.35
C HIS A 111 -29.21 8.84 -11.41
N GLY A 112 -29.80 7.67 -11.18
CA GLY A 112 -31.01 7.20 -11.87
C GLY A 112 -30.94 6.99 -13.39
N ALA A 113 -29.78 7.17 -14.02
CA ALA A 113 -29.65 7.10 -15.48
C ALA A 113 -28.67 5.99 -15.88
N LEU A 114 -29.19 4.78 -16.07
CA LEU A 114 -28.48 3.72 -16.81
C LEU A 114 -28.33 4.06 -18.31
N TYR A 115 -28.92 5.16 -18.75
CA TYR A 115 -29.05 5.55 -20.16
C TYR A 115 -28.18 6.76 -20.54
N ASP A 116 -27.60 7.47 -19.57
CA ASP A 116 -26.82 8.69 -19.79
C ASP A 116 -25.36 8.48 -19.36
N LEU A 117 -24.52 8.13 -20.33
CA LEU A 117 -23.11 7.79 -20.11
C LEU A 117 -22.32 8.95 -19.48
N GLU A 118 -22.70 10.20 -19.74
CA GLU A 118 -22.02 11.39 -19.21
C GLU A 118 -22.19 11.51 -17.69
N ARG A 119 -23.36 11.11 -17.17
CA ARG A 119 -23.67 11.15 -15.74
C ARG A 119 -23.09 9.97 -14.96
N LEU A 120 -22.76 8.89 -15.65
CA LEU A 120 -22.12 7.70 -15.08
C LEU A 120 -20.59 7.85 -14.93
N GLY A 121 -19.97 8.69 -15.77
CA GLY A 121 -18.52 8.87 -15.83
C GLY A 121 -17.84 9.13 -14.47
N PRO A 122 -18.31 10.09 -13.66
CA PRO A 122 -17.68 10.41 -12.37
C PRO A 122 -17.69 9.23 -11.38
N GLY A 123 -18.82 8.51 -11.28
CA GLY A 123 -18.91 7.33 -10.40
C GLY A 123 -18.01 6.19 -10.87
N PHE A 124 -17.89 6.01 -12.18
CA PHE A 124 -17.10 4.93 -12.78
C PHE A 124 -15.61 5.16 -12.62
N SER A 125 -15.18 6.41 -12.78
CA SER A 125 -13.80 6.82 -12.53
C SER A 125 -13.38 6.50 -11.09
N ILE A 126 -14.22 6.85 -10.09
CA ILE A 126 -13.94 6.56 -8.69
C ILE A 126 -13.76 5.05 -8.48
N CYS A 127 -14.67 4.21 -8.98
CA CYS A 127 -14.57 2.75 -8.81
C CYS A 127 -13.23 2.19 -9.27
N ILE A 128 -12.84 2.53 -10.51
CA ILE A 128 -11.65 1.96 -11.14
C ILE A 128 -10.39 2.51 -10.49
N LEU A 129 -10.33 3.83 -10.25
CA LEU A 129 -9.14 4.47 -9.71
C LEU A 129 -8.89 4.07 -8.26
N THR A 130 -9.93 3.92 -7.42
CA THR A 130 -9.73 3.42 -6.06
C THR A 130 -9.26 1.97 -6.04
N ALA A 131 -9.82 1.11 -6.90
CA ALA A 131 -9.38 -0.29 -6.99
C ALA A 131 -7.93 -0.38 -7.48
N LEU A 132 -7.57 0.41 -8.48
CA LEU A 132 -6.20 0.48 -8.99
C LEU A 132 -5.24 0.99 -7.92
N TYR A 133 -5.53 2.11 -7.27
CA TYR A 133 -4.66 2.68 -6.24
C TYR A 133 -4.48 1.74 -5.05
N GLY A 134 -5.54 1.08 -4.60
CA GLY A 134 -5.48 0.13 -3.49
C GLY A 134 -4.59 -1.07 -3.80
N THR A 135 -4.73 -1.63 -5.00
CA THR A 135 -3.92 -2.78 -5.46
C THR A 135 -2.47 -2.38 -5.72
N VAL A 136 -2.22 -1.26 -6.40
CA VAL A 136 -0.88 -0.72 -6.63
C VAL A 136 -0.17 -0.44 -5.31
N LEU A 137 -0.82 0.24 -4.37
CA LEU A 137 -0.21 0.56 -3.08
C LEU A 137 0.07 -0.70 -2.24
N HIS A 138 -0.85 -1.68 -2.24
CA HIS A 138 -0.62 -2.96 -1.56
C HIS A 138 0.56 -3.73 -2.17
N TYR A 139 0.52 -4.00 -3.48
CA TYR A 139 1.46 -4.91 -4.14
C TYR A 139 2.80 -4.28 -4.50
N LEU A 140 2.85 -3.01 -4.89
CA LEU A 140 4.12 -2.36 -5.24
C LEU A 140 4.86 -1.77 -4.05
N VAL A 141 4.16 -1.41 -2.96
CA VAL A 141 4.79 -0.73 -1.82
C VAL A 141 4.81 -1.61 -0.58
N PHE A 142 3.64 -2.00 -0.07
CA PHE A 142 3.57 -2.62 1.25
C PHE A 142 4.04 -4.09 1.28
N VAL A 143 3.71 -4.89 0.27
CA VAL A 143 4.18 -6.29 0.16
C VAL A 143 5.71 -6.40 0.08
N PRO A 144 6.43 -5.70 -0.82
CA PRO A 144 7.88 -5.87 -0.92
C PRO A 144 8.59 -5.40 0.36
N ILE A 145 8.11 -4.33 1.00
CA ILE A 145 8.70 -3.84 2.25
C ILE A 145 8.53 -4.87 3.38
N ARG A 146 7.32 -5.40 3.61
CA ARG A 146 7.11 -6.41 4.68
C ARG A 146 7.89 -7.69 4.43
N THR A 147 7.96 -8.15 3.18
CA THR A 147 8.70 -9.37 2.82
C THR A 147 10.19 -9.19 3.06
N LYS A 148 10.74 -8.00 2.77
CA LYS A 148 12.14 -7.70 3.04
C LYS A 148 12.46 -7.66 4.54
N LEU A 149 11.63 -6.98 5.33
CA LEU A 149 11.79 -6.93 6.78
C LEU A 149 11.69 -8.32 7.41
N SER A 150 10.75 -9.15 6.96
CA SER A 150 10.60 -10.53 7.41
C SER A 150 11.81 -11.40 7.06
N ARG A 151 12.44 -11.20 5.90
CA ARG A 151 13.70 -11.88 5.56
C ARG A 151 14.84 -11.48 6.50
N ILE A 152 15.02 -10.19 6.76
CA ILE A 152 16.03 -9.68 7.70
C ILE A 152 15.82 -10.29 9.09
N GLN A 153 14.57 -10.37 9.57
CA GLN A 153 14.26 -10.98 10.85
C GLN A 153 14.64 -12.47 10.88
N ALA A 154 14.36 -13.22 9.81
CA ALA A 154 14.71 -14.63 9.70
C ALA A 154 16.24 -14.85 9.68
N ASP A 155 16.97 -14.05 8.91
CA ASP A 155 18.43 -14.15 8.80
C ASP A 155 19.12 -13.89 10.16
N LEU A 156 18.61 -12.91 10.92
CA LEU A 156 19.12 -12.61 12.26
C LEU A 156 18.79 -13.69 13.29
N ALA A 157 17.62 -14.33 13.17
CA ALA A 157 17.25 -15.43 14.05
C ALA A 157 18.18 -16.64 13.86
N ILE A 158 18.61 -16.92 12.63
CA ILE A 158 19.58 -17.98 12.31
C ILE A 158 20.98 -17.64 12.84
N GLN A 159 21.39 -16.38 12.81
CA GLN A 159 22.70 -15.96 13.35
C GLN A 159 22.77 -15.97 14.88
N ALA A 160 21.63 -15.99 15.55
CA ALA A 160 21.53 -15.99 17.01
C ALA A 160 21.46 -17.41 17.62
N SER A 161 21.31 -18.45 16.79
CA SER A 161 21.33 -19.87 17.18
C SER A 161 22.72 -20.49 17.00
#